data_AF-A0A6M2E6W7-F1
#
_entry.id   AF-A0A6M2E6W7-F1
#
_cell.length_a   1.000
_cell.length_b   1.000
_cell.length_c   1.000
_cell.angle_alpha   90.00
_cell.angle_beta   90.00
_cell.angle_gamma   90.00
#
_symmetry.space_group_name_H-M   'P 1'
#
loop_
_entity.id
_entity.type
_entity.pdbx_description
1 polymer ?
#
loop_
_entity_poly.entity_id
_entity_poly.type
_entity_poly.pdbx_seq_one_letter_code
_entity_poly.pdbx_strand_id
1 'polypeptide(L)'
;GDTTCDVWKQPQHVLFQLANTCFCISYLAPNGRYGILFLHALLILGFLLNSTWAWNVICAPDMFSWSFSFMILNMVQTMFLLYTMRQVKFPRELEDIYVLMFQPLQVPRLLFKKLVSLEYAQICNLHAGEAYAMQNLTKTDRLGLLIA
;
A
#
# COMPACT_ATOMS: atom_id res chain seq x y z
N GLY A 1 23.43 28.44 40.87
CA GLY A 1 23.50 27.03 41.29
C GLY A 1 22.53 26.32 40.38
N ASP A 2 23.00 26.07 39.18
CA ASP A 2 22.15 26.00 37.99
C ASP A 2 21.86 24.55 37.67
N THR A 3 20.78 24.00 38.24
CA THR A 3 20.36 22.61 38.01
C THR A 3 19.00 22.50 37.33
N THR A 4 18.52 23.56 36.67
CA THR A 4 17.29 23.53 35.85
C THR A 4 17.57 23.26 34.36
N CYS A 5 18.78 23.52 33.86
CA CYS A 5 19.13 23.29 32.45
C CYS A 5 19.55 21.84 32.14
N ASP A 6 20.03 21.05 33.10
CA ASP A 6 20.45 19.65 32.82
C ASP A 6 19.26 18.72 32.53
N VAL A 7 18.07 19.04 33.04
CA VAL A 7 16.81 18.33 32.71
C VAL A 7 16.48 18.45 31.22
N TRP A 8 16.86 19.54 30.57
CA TRP A 8 16.63 19.76 29.13
C TRP A 8 17.61 19.00 28.22
N LYS A 9 18.66 18.40 28.79
CA LYS A 9 19.66 17.64 28.04
C LYS A 9 19.13 16.25 27.64
N GLN A 10 18.26 15.65 28.44
CA GLN A 10 17.56 14.38 28.15
C GLN A 10 16.62 14.45 26.91
N PRO A 11 15.80 15.49 26.71
CA PRO A 11 15.00 15.63 25.49
C PRO A 11 15.81 16.00 24.24
N GLN A 12 17.10 16.40 24.37
CA GLN A 12 18.00 16.67 23.26
C GLN A 12 18.67 15.39 22.69
N HIS A 13 18.07 14.21 22.92
CA HIS A 13 18.55 12.99 22.30
C HIS A 13 18.27 12.99 20.79
N VAL A 14 19.27 12.61 19.99
CA VAL A 14 19.21 12.51 18.52
C VAL A 14 17.98 11.71 18.05
N LEU A 15 17.55 10.70 18.81
CA LEU A 15 16.36 9.89 18.53
C LEU A 15 15.08 10.73 18.45
N PHE A 16 14.92 11.72 19.33
CA PHE A 16 13.74 12.60 19.34
C PHE A 16 13.73 13.52 18.11
N GLN A 17 14.87 14.11 17.76
CA GLN A 17 14.98 14.96 16.56
C GLN A 17 14.78 14.15 15.27
N LEU A 18 15.34 12.93 15.23
CA LEU A 18 15.17 12.02 14.10
C LEU A 18 13.70 11.60 13.94
N ALA A 19 13.02 11.26 15.03
CA ALA A 19 11.59 10.93 15.01
C ALA A 19 10.74 12.07 14.44
N ASN A 20 10.96 13.30 14.92
CA ASN A 20 10.24 14.49 14.42
C ASN A 20 10.55 14.78 12.95
N THR A 21 11.81 14.58 12.53
CA THR A 21 12.18 14.73 11.11
C THR A 21 11.46 13.70 10.25
N CYS A 22 11.38 12.43 10.69
CA CYS A 22 10.59 11.41 10.00
C CYS A 22 9.12 11.81 9.89
N PHE A 23 8.53 12.38 10.95
CA PHE A 23 7.16 12.88 10.89
C PHE A 23 7.00 14.02 9.87
N CYS A 24 7.89 15.02 9.88
CA CYS A 24 7.86 16.09 8.88
C CYS A 24 7.94 15.55 7.45
N ILE A 25 8.86 14.62 7.18
CA ILE A 25 9.00 14.03 5.83
C ILE A 25 7.76 13.21 5.46
N SER A 26 7.15 12.49 6.42
CA SER A 26 5.95 11.71 6.16
C SER A 26 4.77 12.59 5.71
N TYR A 27 4.62 13.79 6.28
CA TYR A 27 3.56 14.72 5.89
C TYR A 27 3.81 15.46 4.58
N LEU A 28 5.05 15.45 4.08
CA LEU A 28 5.42 15.96 2.76
C LEU A 28 5.19 14.93 1.64
N ALA A 29 4.71 13.73 1.96
CA ALA A 29 4.52 12.68 0.98
C ALA A 29 3.48 13.07 -0.10
N PRO A 30 3.73 12.79 -1.39
CA PRO A 30 2.83 13.13 -2.48
C PRO A 30 1.53 12.29 -2.44
N ASN A 31 0.44 12.85 -2.98
CA ASN A 31 -0.90 12.24 -3.03
C ASN A 31 -1.00 11.11 -4.08
N GLY A 32 -0.28 10.01 -3.89
CA GLY A 32 -0.34 8.82 -4.74
C GLY A 32 -0.26 7.53 -3.94
N ARG A 33 -0.60 6.37 -4.54
CA ARG A 33 -0.61 5.08 -3.82
C ARG A 33 0.75 4.70 -3.21
N TYR A 34 1.83 4.99 -3.94
CA TYR A 34 3.20 4.82 -3.43
C TYR A 34 3.57 5.89 -2.40
N GLY A 35 3.03 7.10 -2.53
CA GLY A 35 3.22 8.18 -1.55
C GLY A 35 2.52 7.88 -0.21
N ILE A 36 1.31 7.30 -0.23
CA ILE A 36 0.60 6.87 0.98
C ILE A 36 1.35 5.71 1.67
N LEU A 37 1.89 4.76 0.89
CA LEU A 37 2.76 3.71 1.45
C LEU A 37 4.02 4.30 2.12
N PHE A 38 4.66 5.27 1.46
CA PHE A 38 5.82 5.97 1.98
C PHE A 38 5.51 6.76 3.26
N LEU A 39 4.35 7.43 3.30
CA LEU A 39 3.84 8.13 4.47
C LEU A 39 3.72 7.19 5.67
N HIS A 40 3.00 6.07 5.52
CA HIS A 40 2.84 5.13 6.64
C HIS A 40 4.16 4.48 7.05
N ALA A 41 5.05 4.17 6.11
CA ALA A 41 6.36 3.61 6.42
C ALA A 41 7.23 4.58 7.26
N LEU A 42 7.24 5.86 6.91
CA LEU A 42 7.95 6.88 7.69
C LEU A 42 7.30 7.15 9.06
N LEU A 43 5.97 7.11 9.15
CA LEU A 43 5.27 7.21 10.43
C LEU A 43 5.63 6.05 11.35
N ILE A 44 5.67 4.81 10.85
CA ILE A 44 6.12 3.64 11.62
C ILE A 44 7.53 3.86 12.16
N LEU A 45 8.46 4.31 11.31
CA LEU A 45 9.83 4.61 11.72
C LEU A 45 9.88 5.71 12.78
N GLY A 46 9.15 6.81 12.59
CA GLY A 46 9.09 7.91 13.55
C GLY A 46 8.53 7.48 14.91
N PHE A 47 7.45 6.70 14.92
CA PHE A 47 6.85 6.18 16.16
C PHE A 47 7.73 5.14 16.86
N LEU A 48 8.47 4.31 16.11
CA LEU A 48 9.47 3.40 16.67
C LEU A 48 10.61 4.14 17.37
N LEU A 49 11.14 5.17 16.71
CA LEU A 49 12.21 6.01 17.26
C LEU A 49 11.73 6.77 18.51
N ASN A 50 10.51 7.32 18.47
CA ASN A 50 9.91 8.01 19.60
C ASN A 50 9.62 7.07 20.78
N SER A 51 9.13 5.85 20.49
CA SER A 51 8.89 4.80 21.48
C SER A 51 10.20 4.35 22.16
N THR A 52 11.26 4.16 21.38
CA THR A 52 12.60 3.80 21.89
C THR A 52 13.19 4.90 22.76
N TRP A 53 13.00 6.16 22.38
CA TRP A 53 13.40 7.31 23.20
C TRP A 53 12.60 7.39 24.52
N ALA A 54 11.27 7.26 24.45
CA ALA A 54 10.41 7.30 25.64
C ALA A 54 10.75 6.17 26.64
N TRP A 55 11.08 4.98 26.14
CA TRP A 55 11.50 3.84 26.95
C TRP A 55 12.86 4.04 27.63
N ASN A 56 13.87 4.55 26.92
CA ASN A 56 15.23 4.65 27.44
C ASN A 56 15.48 5.90 28.30
N VAL A 57 14.76 7.00 28.07
CA VAL A 57 15.13 8.31 28.63
C VAL A 57 14.21 8.77 29.76
N ILE A 58 12.88 8.61 29.60
CA ILE A 58 11.89 9.23 30.51
C ILE A 58 11.14 8.18 31.36
N CYS A 59 11.19 6.89 31.02
CA CYS A 59 10.36 5.87 31.65
C CYS A 59 8.89 6.31 31.74
N ALA A 60 8.39 6.99 30.70
CA ALA A 60 6.99 7.44 30.59
C ALA A 60 6.17 6.35 29.89
N PRO A 61 5.45 5.49 30.64
CA PRO A 61 4.71 4.37 30.06
C PRO A 61 3.55 4.84 29.17
N ASP A 62 2.98 6.00 29.47
CA ASP A 62 1.91 6.64 28.71
C ASP A 62 2.38 7.03 27.30
N MET A 63 3.51 7.72 27.18
CA MET A 63 4.06 8.16 25.89
C MET A 63 4.56 6.99 25.04
N PHE A 64 5.12 5.95 25.68
CA PHE A 64 5.47 4.69 25.04
C PHE A 64 4.22 4.00 24.47
N SER A 65 3.17 3.82 25.29
CA SER A 65 1.94 3.13 24.91
C SER A 65 1.25 3.80 23.71
N TRP A 66 1.18 5.13 23.72
CA TRP A 66 0.57 5.90 22.62
C TRP A 66 1.37 5.77 21.32
N SER A 67 2.70 5.92 21.40
CA SER A 67 3.59 5.79 20.24
C SER A 67 3.54 4.39 19.64
N PHE A 68 3.55 3.36 20.49
CA PHE A 68 3.45 1.98 20.06
C PHE A 68 2.09 1.68 19.42
N SER A 69 1.00 2.19 19.99
CA SER A 69 -0.34 2.03 19.43
C SER A 69 -0.44 2.63 18.02
N PHE A 70 0.08 3.84 17.82
CA PHE A 70 0.12 4.45 16.49
C PHE A 70 1.02 3.73 15.50
N MET A 71 2.14 3.18 15.96
CA MET A 71 2.98 2.32 15.12
C MET A 71 2.19 1.11 14.62
N ILE A 72 1.46 0.41 15.50
CA ILE A 72 0.63 -0.75 15.12
C ILE A 72 -0.47 -0.33 14.14
N LEU A 73 -1.16 0.79 14.38
CA LEU A 73 -2.18 1.29 13.46
C LEU A 73 -1.62 1.57 12.06
N ASN A 74 -0.48 2.25 11.97
CA ASN A 74 0.18 2.51 10.69
C ASN A 74 0.69 1.21 10.02
N MET A 75 1.12 0.22 10.80
CA MET A 75 1.52 -1.08 10.29
C MET A 75 0.34 -1.82 9.67
N VAL A 76 -0.81 -1.86 10.35
CA VAL A 76 -2.04 -2.46 9.82
C VAL A 76 -2.49 -1.76 8.54
N GLN A 77 -2.47 -0.42 8.50
CA GLN A 77 -2.80 0.36 7.31
C GLN A 77 -1.83 0.06 6.15
N THR A 78 -0.53 -0.03 6.44
CA THR A 78 0.49 -0.41 5.45
C THR A 78 0.22 -1.81 4.92
N MET A 79 -0.05 -2.79 5.78
CA MET A 79 -0.35 -4.16 5.36
C MET A 79 -1.63 -4.24 4.54
N PHE A 80 -2.68 -3.51 4.92
CA PHE A 80 -3.92 -3.44 4.16
C PHE A 80 -3.70 -2.82 2.77
N LEU A 81 -2.92 -1.74 2.69
CA LEU A 81 -2.58 -1.09 1.43
C LEU A 81 -1.70 -1.98 0.56
N LEU A 82 -0.68 -2.64 1.13
CA LEU A 82 0.15 -3.62 0.45
C LEU A 82 -0.67 -4.82 -0.03
N TYR A 83 -1.61 -5.31 0.76
CA TYR A 83 -2.50 -6.40 0.37
C TYR A 83 -3.38 -5.98 -0.82
N THR A 84 -4.00 -4.81 -0.73
CA THR A 84 -4.80 -4.24 -1.82
C THR A 84 -3.95 -4.06 -3.08
N MET A 85 -2.74 -3.52 -2.96
CA MET A 85 -1.80 -3.31 -4.07
C MET A 85 -1.28 -4.63 -4.65
N ARG A 86 -1.03 -5.64 -3.81
CA ARG A 86 -0.62 -6.98 -4.23
C ARG A 86 -1.73 -7.68 -4.99
N GLN A 87 -2.97 -7.57 -4.55
CA GLN A 87 -4.13 -8.05 -5.30
C GLN A 87 -4.33 -7.28 -6.61
N VAL A 88 -3.78 -6.06 -6.76
CA VAL A 88 -3.84 -5.28 -8.01
C VAL A 88 -2.76 -5.71 -9.02
N LYS A 89 -1.75 -6.50 -8.61
CA LYS A 89 -0.84 -7.12 -9.58
C LYS A 89 -1.57 -8.25 -10.30
N PHE A 90 -2.13 -7.91 -11.45
CA PHE A 90 -2.70 -8.85 -12.39
C PHE A 90 -1.66 -9.89 -12.84
N PRO A 91 -2.08 -11.10 -13.23
CA PRO A 91 -1.22 -11.99 -14.02
C PRO A 91 -0.77 -11.26 -15.29
N ARG A 92 0.46 -11.53 -15.75
CA ARG A 92 1.11 -10.80 -16.87
C ARG A 92 0.23 -10.69 -18.11
N GLU A 93 -0.49 -11.76 -18.45
CA GLU A 93 -1.42 -11.83 -19.57
C GLU A 93 -2.50 -10.74 -19.53
N LEU A 94 -2.97 -10.38 -18.33
CA LEU A 94 -3.97 -9.33 -18.14
C LEU A 94 -3.40 -7.91 -18.20
N GLU A 95 -2.13 -7.75 -17.87
CA GLU A 95 -1.45 -6.46 -18.01
C GLU A 95 -1.23 -6.11 -19.49
N ASP A 96 -0.93 -7.09 -20.34
CA ASP A 96 -0.83 -6.92 -21.79
C ASP A 96 -2.18 -6.52 -22.42
N ILE A 97 -3.28 -7.15 -22.00
CA ILE A 97 -4.66 -6.76 -22.40
C ILE A 97 -4.96 -5.32 -22.00
N TYR A 98 -4.59 -4.93 -20.77
CA TYR A 98 -4.82 -3.58 -20.28
C TYR A 98 -4.09 -2.56 -21.16
N VAL A 99 -2.82 -2.79 -21.47
CA VAL A 99 -2.00 -1.87 -22.27
C VAL A 99 -2.49 -1.81 -23.72
N LEU A 100 -2.86 -2.94 -24.33
CA LEU A 100 -3.26 -3.00 -25.73
C LEU A 100 -4.65 -2.40 -25.98
N MET A 101 -5.62 -2.69 -25.10
CA MET A 101 -7.02 -2.31 -25.34
C MET A 101 -7.54 -1.23 -24.38
N PHE A 102 -7.24 -1.32 -23.07
CA PHE A 102 -7.88 -0.44 -22.07
C PHE A 102 -7.13 0.88 -21.80
N GLN A 103 -5.82 0.91 -22.05
CA GLN A 103 -4.99 2.12 -21.97
C GLN A 103 -5.38 3.20 -23.00
N PRO A 104 -5.61 2.92 -24.30
CA PRO A 104 -6.09 3.93 -25.23
C PRO A 104 -7.51 4.42 -24.90
N LEU A 105 -8.29 3.61 -24.19
CA LEU A 105 -9.64 3.94 -23.71
C LEU A 105 -9.65 4.76 -22.40
N GLN A 106 -8.48 5.14 -21.87
CA GLN A 106 -8.32 5.88 -20.60
C GLN A 106 -9.01 5.21 -19.39
N VAL A 107 -9.17 3.89 -19.40
CA VAL A 107 -9.84 3.18 -18.32
C VAL A 107 -8.91 3.11 -17.10
N PRO A 108 -9.34 3.53 -15.90
CA PRO A 108 -8.54 3.39 -14.70
C PRO A 108 -8.25 1.91 -14.41
N ARG A 109 -7.00 1.57 -14.07
CA ARG A 109 -6.59 0.19 -13.69
C ARG A 109 -7.49 -0.44 -12.61
N LEU A 110 -8.09 0.39 -11.74
CA LEU A 110 -9.01 -0.06 -10.70
C LEU A 110 -10.34 -0.59 -11.28
N LEU A 111 -10.84 0.04 -12.35
CA LEU A 111 -12.10 -0.35 -13.00
C LEU A 111 -11.88 -1.61 -13.84
N PHE A 112 -10.76 -1.68 -14.57
CA PHE A 112 -10.34 -2.91 -15.25
C PHE A 112 -10.21 -4.09 -14.28
N LYS A 113 -9.71 -3.86 -13.06
CA LYS A 113 -9.64 -4.90 -12.02
C LYS A 113 -11.00 -5.41 -11.56
N LYS A 114 -12.00 -4.54 -11.47
CA LYS A 114 -13.37 -4.99 -11.19
C LYS A 114 -13.92 -5.83 -12.34
N LEU A 115 -13.68 -5.40 -13.59
CA LEU A 115 -14.16 -6.11 -14.78
C LEU A 115 -13.59 -7.51 -14.90
N VAL A 116 -12.33 -7.73 -14.50
CA VAL A 116 -11.68 -9.05 -14.59
C VAL A 116 -11.59 -9.77 -13.25
N SER A 117 -12.38 -9.34 -12.26
CA SER A 117 -12.60 -10.15 -11.06
C SER A 117 -13.30 -11.46 -11.44
N LEU A 118 -12.98 -12.55 -10.75
CA LEU A 118 -13.59 -13.89 -10.94
C LEU A 118 -15.13 -13.88 -10.79
N GLU A 119 -15.68 -12.84 -10.18
CA GLU A 119 -17.11 -12.60 -10.03
C GLU A 119 -17.79 -12.16 -11.34
N TYR A 120 -17.03 -11.57 -12.27
CA TYR A 120 -17.53 -11.00 -13.53
C TYR A 120 -16.87 -11.60 -14.79
N ALA A 121 -15.68 -12.17 -14.66
CA ALA A 121 -14.93 -12.76 -15.75
C ALA A 121 -14.43 -14.17 -15.40
N GLN A 122 -14.59 -15.10 -16.34
CA GLN A 122 -14.04 -16.45 -16.24
C GLN A 122 -12.85 -16.56 -17.20
N ILE A 123 -11.69 -16.94 -16.66
CA ILE A 123 -10.49 -17.22 -17.46
C ILE A 123 -10.51 -18.71 -17.80
N CYS A 124 -10.49 -19.02 -19.08
CA CYS A 124 -10.47 -20.40 -19.60
C CYS A 124 -9.22 -20.59 -20.45
N ASN A 125 -8.45 -21.64 -20.18
CA ASN A 125 -7.34 -22.05 -21.03
C ASN A 125 -7.88 -22.91 -22.16
N LEU A 126 -7.53 -22.55 -23.39
CA LEU A 126 -7.92 -23.27 -24.60
C LEU A 126 -6.74 -24.10 -25.11
N HIS A 127 -6.93 -25.40 -25.30
CA HIS A 127 -5.88 -26.29 -25.79
C HIS A 127 -5.81 -26.27 -27.33
N ALA A 128 -4.66 -26.65 -27.88
CA ALA A 128 -4.48 -26.77 -29.34
C ALA A 128 -5.54 -27.72 -29.94
N GLY A 129 -6.38 -27.19 -30.83
CA GLY A 129 -7.47 -27.92 -31.48
C GLY A 129 -8.87 -27.61 -30.94
N GLU A 130 -8.99 -26.89 -29.83
CA GLU A 130 -10.28 -26.43 -29.32
C GLU A 130 -10.73 -25.14 -30.02
N ALA A 131 -12.01 -25.06 -30.39
CA ALA A 131 -12.56 -23.90 -31.07
C ALA A 131 -13.05 -22.86 -30.05
N TYR A 132 -12.49 -21.65 -30.10
CA TYR A 132 -12.88 -20.53 -29.24
C TYR A 132 -14.34 -20.08 -29.48
N ALA A 133 -14.74 -19.96 -30.74
CA ALA A 133 -16.11 -19.64 -31.14
C ALA A 133 -16.46 -20.41 -32.41
N MET A 134 -17.63 -21.04 -32.42
CA MET A 134 -18.19 -21.71 -33.59
C MET A 134 -19.50 -21.03 -33.99
N GLN A 135 -19.59 -20.69 -35.27
CA GLN A 135 -20.76 -20.05 -35.85
C GLN A 135 -21.99 -20.94 -35.65
N ASN A 136 -23.07 -20.35 -35.12
CA ASN A 136 -24.34 -21.02 -34.76
C ASN A 136 -24.29 -22.01 -33.58
N LEU A 137 -23.14 -22.21 -32.91
CA LEU A 137 -23.06 -22.99 -31.66
C LEU A 137 -22.77 -22.13 -30.43
N THR A 138 -21.92 -21.11 -30.56
CA THR A 138 -21.52 -20.28 -29.41
C THR A 138 -22.56 -19.17 -29.16
N LYS A 139 -23.12 -19.11 -27.95
CA LYS A 139 -24.10 -18.08 -27.56
C LYS A 139 -23.41 -16.71 -27.45
N THR A 140 -23.86 -15.72 -28.22
CA THR A 140 -23.28 -14.35 -28.29
C THR A 140 -23.70 -13.41 -27.16
N ASP A 141 -24.13 -13.96 -26.03
CA ASP A 141 -24.68 -13.22 -24.88
C ASP A 141 -23.59 -12.72 -23.91
N ARG A 142 -22.33 -13.09 -24.17
CA ARG A 142 -21.17 -12.73 -23.33
C ARG A 142 -20.03 -12.23 -24.21
N LEU A 143 -19.34 -11.20 -23.73
CA LEU A 143 -18.10 -10.74 -24.33
C LEU A 143 -17.00 -11.75 -23.96
N GLY A 144 -16.56 -12.53 -24.94
CA GLY A 144 -15.34 -13.32 -24.81
C GLY A 144 -14.17 -12.54 -25.43
N LEU A 145 -12.98 -12.70 -24.85
CA LEU A 145 -11.74 -12.27 -25.46
C LEU A 145 -10.80 -13.48 -25.58
N LEU A 146 -10.36 -13.80 -26.80
CA LEU A 146 -9.29 -14.77 -27.03
C LEU A 146 -7.95 -14.05 -26.96
N ILE A 147 -7.06 -14.57 -26.14
CA ILE A 147 -5.68 -14.09 -26.01
C ILE A 147 -4.80 -15.17 -26.67
N ALA A 148 -3.91 -14.73 -27.56
CA ALA A 148 -2.98 -15.60 -28.29
C ALA A 148 -1.67 -15.80 -27.52
#